data_AF-A0A7V9SXP3-F1
#
_entry.id   AF-A0A7V9SXP3-F1
#
_cell.length_a   1.000
_cell.length_b   1.000
_cell.length_c   1.000
_cell.angle_alpha   90.00
_cell.angle_beta   90.00
_cell.angle_gamma   90.00
#
_symmetry.space_group_name_H-M   'P 1'
#
loop_
_entity.id
_entity.type
_entity.pdbx_description
1 polymer ?
#
loop_
_entity_poly.entity_id
_entity_poly.type
_entity_poly.pdbx_seq_one_letter_code
_entity_poly.pdbx_strand_id
1 'polypeptide(L)'
;MAQDKETRERVRELVKQVLASVPAENEVETQIGEKSPPAQENFPQRVVVNSLKEEIGKAFDRDESAKTLITEDDLRGLDFGAKLRVAENVRFTPLADDFIQEKNIVLIKKSARSSSTKVKTVAVGCDHGGFEYKQQLKDFLGNLDLQIRDFGTNSKDAVDYPDFAQAVARAVSEKSADVGIVIDGAGIGSAMTANKLPNVRAAACYTVALAKNSREHNGANVLSLGSGQNTFAEIKEIVEAFLTSELTEERHRKRVAKIEAIEKQYLK
;
A
#
# COMPACT_ATOMS: atom_id res chain seq x y z
N MET A 1 25.65 -10.68 -21.69
CA MET A 1 25.93 -11.85 -20.81
C MET A 1 27.15 -11.65 -19.91
N ALA A 2 28.25 -11.04 -20.37
CA ALA A 2 29.45 -10.80 -19.53
C ALA A 2 29.22 -9.84 -18.34
N GLN A 3 28.47 -8.76 -18.56
CA GLN A 3 28.25 -7.68 -17.56
C GLN A 3 27.40 -8.11 -16.35
N ASP A 4 26.52 -9.11 -16.53
CA ASP A 4 25.69 -9.69 -15.45
C ASP A 4 26.51 -10.63 -14.55
N LYS A 5 27.53 -11.30 -15.11
CA LYS A 5 28.43 -12.19 -14.37
C LYS A 5 29.39 -11.38 -13.49
N GLU A 6 29.96 -10.31 -14.03
CA GLU A 6 30.84 -9.37 -13.32
C GLU A 6 30.12 -8.68 -12.16
N THR A 7 28.85 -8.28 -12.36
CA THR A 7 28.03 -7.67 -11.30
C THR A 7 27.75 -8.64 -10.16
N ARG A 8 27.51 -9.93 -10.46
CA ARG A 8 27.29 -10.98 -9.44
C ARG A 8 28.56 -11.27 -8.65
N GLU A 9 29.72 -11.34 -9.30
CA GLU A 9 31.01 -11.58 -8.64
C GLU A 9 31.36 -10.44 -7.68
N ARG A 10 31.16 -9.19 -8.11
CA ARG A 10 31.41 -8.01 -7.26
C ARG A 10 30.50 -7.95 -6.03
N VAL A 11 29.23 -8.35 -6.14
CA VAL A 11 28.31 -8.42 -4.99
C VAL A 11 28.74 -9.52 -4.02
N ARG A 12 29.18 -10.68 -4.51
CA ARG A 12 29.68 -11.78 -3.67
C ARG A 12 30.93 -11.38 -2.90
N GLU A 13 31.86 -10.65 -3.52
CA GLU A 13 33.04 -10.11 -2.85
C GLU A 13 32.68 -9.12 -1.75
N LEU A 14 31.75 -8.20 -2.02
CA LEU A 14 31.32 -7.23 -1.02
C LEU A 14 30.69 -7.91 0.21
N VAL A 15 29.85 -8.92 -0.01
CA VAL A 15 29.24 -9.70 1.08
C VAL A 15 30.30 -10.47 1.87
N LYS A 16 31.29 -11.08 1.20
CA LYS A 16 32.41 -11.75 1.89
C LYS A 16 33.23 -10.78 2.74
N GLN A 17 33.53 -9.59 2.23
CA GLN A 17 34.28 -8.57 2.98
C GLN A 17 33.51 -8.10 4.21
N VAL A 18 32.20 -7.86 4.08
CA VAL A 18 31.36 -7.46 5.21
C VAL A 18 31.29 -8.58 6.25
N LEU A 19 31.06 -9.82 5.85
CA LEU A 19 31.01 -10.96 6.78
C LEU A 19 32.36 -11.22 7.46
N ALA A 20 33.48 -11.00 6.78
CA ALA A 20 34.81 -11.13 7.36
C ALA A 20 35.15 -10.01 8.37
N SER A 21 34.47 -8.87 8.30
CA SER A 21 34.63 -7.76 9.25
C SER A 21 33.77 -7.88 10.51
N VAL A 22 32.89 -8.88 10.57
CA VAL A 22 32.11 -9.20 11.77
C VAL A 22 32.97 -10.08 12.67
N PRO A 23 33.34 -9.65 13.89
CA PRO A 23 34.10 -10.48 14.81
C PRO A 23 33.29 -11.73 15.17
N ALA A 24 33.96 -12.89 15.22
CA ALA A 24 33.35 -14.15 15.63
C ALA A 24 32.90 -14.08 17.11
N GLU A 25 31.78 -14.72 17.44
CA GLU A 25 31.09 -14.63 18.75
C GLU A 25 31.89 -15.11 19.98
N ASN A 26 33.16 -15.49 19.85
CA ASN A 26 33.94 -16.12 20.91
C ASN A 26 35.04 -15.24 21.56
N GLU A 27 34.82 -13.94 21.71
CA GLU A 27 35.75 -13.06 22.44
C GLU A 27 35.06 -12.07 23.41
N VAL A 28 33.91 -12.42 24.00
CA VAL A 28 33.25 -11.56 25.01
C VAL A 28 33.09 -12.21 26.39
N GLU A 29 33.52 -13.45 26.58
CA GLU A 29 33.52 -14.10 27.90
C GLU A 29 34.77 -13.77 28.73
N THR A 30 34.95 -12.50 29.10
CA THR A 30 35.63 -12.15 30.37
C THR A 30 35.45 -10.66 30.63
N GLN A 31 34.43 -10.31 31.41
CA GLN A 31 34.38 -9.22 32.41
C GLN A 31 32.92 -8.93 32.78
N ILE A 32 32.34 -9.78 33.63
CA ILE A 32 31.13 -9.41 34.38
C ILE A 32 31.58 -9.05 35.78
N GLY A 33 31.87 -7.77 35.98
CA GLY A 33 32.22 -7.16 37.25
C GLY A 33 31.67 -5.75 37.31
N GLU A 34 30.69 -5.57 38.19
CA GLU A 34 30.19 -4.32 38.77
C GLU A 34 29.12 -3.49 38.02
N LYS A 35 27.97 -3.42 38.72
CA LYS A 35 26.77 -2.59 38.57
C LYS A 35 26.96 -1.24 37.88
N SER A 36 26.12 -1.01 36.86
CA SER A 36 25.73 0.34 36.39
C SER A 36 24.20 0.47 36.41
N PRO A 37 23.63 1.65 36.75
CA PRO A 37 22.18 1.85 36.89
C PRO A 37 21.45 1.79 35.54
N PRO A 38 20.12 1.59 35.49
CA PRO A 38 19.42 1.31 34.24
C PRO A 38 19.56 2.51 33.30
N ALA A 39 20.15 2.26 32.12
CA ALA A 39 20.16 3.22 31.03
C ALA A 39 18.72 3.50 30.64
N GLN A 40 18.30 4.76 30.73
CA GLN A 40 17.07 5.22 30.10
C GLN A 40 17.23 5.01 28.59
N GLU A 41 16.50 4.03 28.05
CA GLU A 41 16.41 3.82 26.61
C GLU A 41 15.66 5.00 25.99
N ASN A 42 16.41 6.03 25.60
CA ASN A 42 15.95 7.05 24.68
C ASN A 42 15.76 6.40 23.31
N PHE A 43 14.61 5.75 23.11
CA PHE A 43 14.13 5.44 21.77
C PHE A 43 14.03 6.76 20.98
N PRO A 44 14.54 6.84 19.74
CA PRO A 44 14.34 8.02 18.93
C PRO A 44 12.84 8.24 18.74
N GLN A 45 12.33 9.30 19.36
CA GLN A 45 10.96 9.75 19.21
C GLN A 45 10.69 10.00 17.73
N ARG A 46 9.71 9.26 17.19
CA ARG A 46 8.87 9.62 16.04
C ARG A 46 9.59 10.47 14.99
N VAL A 47 10.14 9.82 13.96
CA VAL A 47 10.56 10.54 12.75
C VAL A 47 9.31 11.12 12.09
N VAL A 48 9.02 12.38 12.40
CA VAL A 48 8.03 13.18 11.68
C VAL A 48 8.67 13.54 10.36
N VAL A 49 8.39 12.76 9.33
CA VAL A 49 8.61 13.20 7.96
C VAL A 49 7.61 14.32 7.74
N ASN A 50 8.11 15.56 7.67
CA ASN A 50 7.37 16.81 7.49
C ASN A 50 6.02 16.60 6.81
N SER A 51 4.97 16.45 7.62
CA SER A 51 3.61 16.56 7.16
C SER A 51 3.39 18.03 6.84
N LEU A 52 3.47 18.37 5.55
CA LEU A 52 2.77 19.53 5.02
C LEU A 52 1.29 19.34 5.36
N LYS A 53 0.90 19.81 6.55
CA LYS A 53 -0.48 20.15 6.85
C LYS A 53 -0.81 21.35 5.98
N GLU A 54 -1.21 21.08 4.74
CA GLU A 54 -2.01 22.04 4.01
C GLU A 54 -3.44 21.88 4.51
N GLU A 55 -3.92 22.93 5.16
CA GLU A 55 -5.32 23.16 5.48
C GLU A 55 -6.14 23.14 4.19
N ILE A 56 -6.67 21.99 3.80
CA ILE A 56 -7.63 21.92 2.70
C ILE A 56 -9.01 22.20 3.31
N GLY A 57 -9.37 23.49 3.37
CA GLY A 57 -10.78 23.87 3.40
C GLY A 57 -11.51 23.16 2.27
N LYS A 58 -12.73 22.66 2.50
CA LYS A 58 -13.50 21.92 1.49
C LYS A 58 -13.50 22.70 0.17
N ALA A 59 -12.96 22.11 -0.89
CA ALA A 59 -12.82 22.76 -2.20
C ALA A 59 -14.17 22.93 -2.94
N PHE A 60 -15.27 22.50 -2.35
CA PHE A 60 -16.62 22.47 -2.93
C PHE A 60 -17.67 22.68 -1.84
N ASP A 61 -18.81 23.26 -2.22
CA ASP A 61 -19.94 23.54 -1.33
C ASP A 61 -20.92 22.36 -1.28
N ARG A 62 -21.02 21.59 -2.37
CA ARG A 62 -21.87 20.38 -2.46
C ARG A 62 -21.24 19.32 -3.37
N ASP A 63 -21.43 18.04 -3.02
CA ASP A 63 -20.93 16.89 -3.78
C ASP A 63 -22.09 16.04 -4.29
N GLU A 64 -22.29 16.04 -5.61
CA GLU A 64 -23.26 15.21 -6.31
C GLU A 64 -22.55 14.24 -7.28
N SER A 65 -21.25 13.99 -7.06
CA SER A 65 -20.43 13.16 -7.94
C SER A 65 -20.78 11.67 -7.98
N ALA A 66 -21.74 11.23 -7.15
CA ALA A 66 -22.29 9.87 -7.18
C ALA A 66 -23.42 9.71 -8.21
N LYS A 67 -24.00 10.80 -8.72
CA LYS A 67 -25.14 10.77 -9.64
C LYS A 67 -24.68 10.79 -11.09
N THR A 68 -25.39 10.07 -11.95
CA THR A 68 -25.21 10.07 -13.41
C THR A 68 -26.09 11.10 -14.12
N LEU A 69 -27.14 11.57 -13.45
CA LEU A 69 -28.07 12.60 -13.91
C LEU A 69 -28.29 13.59 -12.77
N ILE A 70 -28.15 14.88 -13.06
CA ILE A 70 -28.43 16.00 -12.16
C ILE A 70 -29.66 16.73 -12.68
N THR A 71 -30.62 16.92 -11.79
CA THR A 71 -31.87 17.62 -12.03
C THR A 71 -31.88 18.96 -11.29
N GLU A 72 -32.83 19.84 -11.62
CA GLU A 72 -32.98 21.13 -10.94
C GLU A 72 -33.19 20.98 -9.43
N ASP A 73 -33.91 19.93 -9.00
CA ASP A 73 -34.14 19.65 -7.58
C ASP A 73 -32.83 19.35 -6.81
N ASP A 74 -31.85 18.74 -7.49
CA ASP A 74 -30.53 18.47 -6.91
C ASP A 74 -29.70 19.75 -6.70
N LEU A 75 -30.05 20.83 -7.39
CA LEU A 75 -29.35 22.11 -7.34
C LEU A 75 -30.03 23.12 -6.42
N ARG A 76 -31.28 22.86 -6.02
CA ARG A 76 -32.02 23.72 -5.10
C ARG A 76 -31.25 23.91 -3.79
N GLY A 77 -31.30 25.15 -3.30
CA GLY A 77 -30.58 25.56 -2.09
C GLY A 77 -29.12 25.94 -2.28
N LEU A 78 -28.57 25.87 -3.50
CA LEU A 78 -27.24 26.42 -3.80
C LEU A 78 -27.26 27.94 -3.96
N ASP A 79 -26.27 28.60 -3.37
CA ASP A 79 -26.05 30.04 -3.48
C ASP A 79 -25.33 30.41 -4.79
N PHE A 80 -25.34 31.70 -5.12
CA PHE A 80 -24.65 32.23 -6.29
C PHE A 80 -23.14 31.96 -6.20
N GLY A 81 -22.56 31.40 -7.27
CA GLY A 81 -21.13 31.07 -7.30
C GLY A 81 -20.73 29.81 -6.53
N ALA A 82 -21.70 29.03 -6.04
CA ALA A 82 -21.42 27.78 -5.32
C ALA A 82 -20.62 26.79 -6.19
N LYS A 83 -19.71 26.06 -5.55
CA LYS A 83 -18.87 25.04 -6.16
C LYS A 83 -19.53 23.68 -6.02
N LEU A 84 -20.05 23.16 -7.13
CA LEU A 84 -20.68 21.85 -7.19
C LEU A 84 -19.71 20.82 -7.75
N ARG A 85 -19.44 19.76 -6.98
CA ARG A 85 -18.65 18.63 -7.46
C ARG A 85 -19.54 17.61 -8.16
N VAL A 86 -19.20 17.26 -9.39
CA VAL A 86 -19.98 16.34 -10.24
C VAL A 86 -19.10 15.28 -10.90
N ALA A 87 -19.68 14.17 -11.38
CA ALA A 87 -18.94 13.18 -12.16
C ALA A 87 -18.55 13.73 -13.55
N GLU A 88 -17.45 13.23 -14.13
CA GLU A 88 -16.95 13.70 -15.45
C GLU A 88 -17.98 13.57 -16.58
N ASN A 89 -18.76 12.48 -16.56
CA ASN A 89 -19.76 12.15 -17.58
C ASN A 89 -21.21 12.34 -17.10
N VAL A 90 -21.42 13.22 -16.10
CA VAL A 90 -22.76 13.51 -15.61
C VAL A 90 -23.61 14.17 -16.70
N ARG A 91 -24.89 13.84 -16.75
CA ARG A 91 -25.87 14.53 -17.59
C ARG A 91 -26.65 15.52 -16.75
N PHE A 92 -27.04 16.64 -17.35
CA PHE A 92 -27.92 17.62 -16.73
C PHE A 92 -29.27 17.60 -17.46
N THR A 93 -30.36 17.83 -16.72
CA THR A 93 -31.64 18.17 -17.36
C THR A 93 -31.59 19.61 -17.86
N PRO A 94 -32.41 20.00 -18.87
CA PRO A 94 -32.42 21.38 -19.36
C PRO A 94 -32.64 22.42 -18.26
N LEU A 95 -33.56 22.15 -17.33
CA LEU A 95 -33.80 23.02 -16.17
C LEU A 95 -32.60 23.10 -15.21
N ALA A 96 -31.82 22.02 -15.09
CA ALA A 96 -30.62 22.04 -14.27
C ALA A 96 -29.52 22.90 -14.93
N ASP A 97 -29.37 22.82 -16.25
CA ASP A 97 -28.44 23.67 -17.01
C ASP A 97 -28.81 25.15 -16.89
N ASP A 98 -30.10 25.48 -17.01
CA ASP A 98 -30.60 26.85 -16.83
C ASP A 98 -30.26 27.37 -15.42
N PHE A 99 -30.47 26.55 -14.40
CA PHE A 99 -30.18 26.90 -13.00
C PHE A 99 -28.67 27.11 -12.73
N ILE A 100 -27.82 26.28 -13.34
CA ILE A 100 -26.36 26.42 -13.26
C ILE A 100 -25.91 27.75 -13.86
N GLN A 101 -26.49 28.14 -15.01
CA GLN A 101 -26.18 29.40 -15.68
C GLN A 101 -26.69 30.60 -14.87
N GLU A 102 -27.93 30.57 -14.40
CA GLU A 102 -28.55 31.64 -13.64
C GLU A 102 -27.78 31.95 -12.35
N LYS A 103 -27.38 30.90 -11.62
CA LYS A 103 -26.65 31.04 -10.35
C LYS A 103 -25.12 31.05 -10.49
N ASN A 104 -24.60 31.02 -11.71
CA ASN A 104 -23.17 30.97 -12.00
C ASN A 104 -22.43 29.89 -11.18
N ILE A 105 -23.01 28.69 -11.11
CA ILE A 105 -22.48 27.57 -10.31
C ILE A 105 -21.17 27.08 -10.95
N VAL A 106 -20.12 26.96 -10.14
CA VAL A 106 -18.82 26.47 -10.58
C VAL A 106 -18.80 24.95 -10.53
N LEU A 107 -18.75 24.30 -11.69
CA LEU A 107 -18.69 22.85 -11.79
C LEU A 107 -17.26 22.34 -11.60
N ILE A 108 -17.05 21.56 -10.54
CA ILE A 108 -15.81 20.83 -10.30
C ILE A 108 -16.03 19.39 -10.78
N LYS A 109 -15.54 19.09 -11.99
CA LYS A 109 -15.58 17.73 -12.51
C LYS A 109 -14.60 16.86 -11.72
N LYS A 110 -15.13 15.88 -11.01
CA LYS A 110 -14.37 14.71 -10.57
C LYS A 110 -13.99 13.99 -11.85
N SER A 111 -12.71 14.04 -12.25
CA SER A 111 -12.22 13.13 -13.27
C SER A 111 -12.73 11.74 -12.90
N ALA A 112 -13.33 11.05 -13.88
CA ALA A 112 -13.41 9.61 -13.78
C ALA A 112 -12.00 9.19 -13.38
N ARG A 113 -11.87 8.39 -12.32
CA ARG A 113 -10.63 7.68 -12.11
C ARG A 113 -10.51 6.80 -13.36
N SER A 114 -9.86 7.33 -14.40
CA SER A 114 -9.26 6.52 -15.43
C SER A 114 -8.34 5.61 -14.63
N SER A 115 -8.75 4.36 -14.44
CA SER A 115 -7.91 3.35 -13.82
C SER A 115 -6.77 3.10 -14.81
N SER A 116 -5.83 4.03 -14.88
CA SER A 116 -4.52 3.85 -15.47
C SER A 116 -3.67 2.89 -14.63
N THR A 117 -4.20 2.46 -13.47
CA THR A 117 -3.65 1.41 -12.65
C THR A 117 -3.52 0.14 -13.49
N LYS A 118 -2.28 -0.29 -13.76
CA LYS A 118 -2.00 -1.59 -14.41
C LYS A 118 -2.55 -2.79 -13.64
N VAL A 119 -2.83 -2.60 -12.35
CA VAL A 119 -3.42 -3.62 -11.47
C VAL A 119 -4.89 -3.82 -11.84
N LYS A 120 -5.24 -5.04 -12.24
CA LYS A 120 -6.60 -5.48 -12.53
C LYS A 120 -7.10 -6.47 -11.50
N THR A 121 -6.21 -7.30 -10.93
CA THR A 121 -6.57 -8.36 -9.99
C THR A 121 -5.79 -8.23 -8.69
N VAL A 122 -6.51 -8.24 -7.57
CA VAL A 122 -5.96 -8.15 -6.22
C VAL A 122 -6.31 -9.42 -5.43
N ALA A 123 -5.29 -10.13 -4.96
CA ALA A 123 -5.44 -11.19 -3.97
C ALA A 123 -5.54 -10.57 -2.57
N VAL A 124 -6.54 -10.94 -1.78
CA VAL A 124 -6.71 -10.44 -0.42
C VAL A 124 -6.75 -11.58 0.58
N GLY A 125 -6.15 -11.37 1.74
CA GLY A 125 -6.15 -12.34 2.83
C GLY A 125 -5.99 -11.67 4.19
N CYS A 126 -6.35 -12.37 5.25
CA CYS A 126 -6.18 -11.88 6.61
C CYS A 126 -6.18 -13.02 7.63
N ASP A 127 -5.62 -12.75 8.81
CA ASP A 127 -5.95 -13.53 10.00
C ASP A 127 -7.26 -13.05 10.65
N HIS A 128 -7.57 -13.58 11.82
CA HIS A 128 -8.75 -13.21 12.60
C HIS A 128 -8.76 -11.72 13.00
N GLY A 129 -7.60 -11.15 13.32
CA GLY A 129 -7.45 -9.73 13.67
C GLY A 129 -7.69 -8.80 12.48
N GLY A 130 -7.46 -9.26 11.25
CA GLY A 130 -7.69 -8.49 10.03
C GLY A 130 -9.07 -8.69 9.38
N PHE A 131 -9.90 -9.62 9.87
CA PHE A 131 -11.14 -10.04 9.19
C PHE A 131 -12.10 -8.89 8.86
N GLU A 132 -12.41 -8.04 9.83
CA GLU A 132 -13.33 -6.90 9.65
C GLU A 132 -12.81 -5.91 8.60
N TYR A 133 -11.51 -5.63 8.64
CA TYR A 133 -10.89 -4.70 7.69
C TYR A 133 -10.75 -5.29 6.30
N LYS A 134 -10.55 -6.61 6.19
CA LYS A 134 -10.59 -7.30 4.89
C LYS A 134 -11.98 -7.17 4.24
N GLN A 135 -13.07 -7.36 4.98
CA GLN A 135 -14.41 -7.22 4.40
C GLN A 135 -14.64 -5.80 3.87
N GLN A 136 -14.36 -4.77 4.68
CA GLN A 136 -14.50 -3.39 4.24
C GLN A 136 -13.53 -3.04 3.09
N LEU A 137 -12.34 -3.63 3.08
CA LEU A 137 -11.37 -3.45 2.00
C LEU A 137 -11.91 -4.02 0.68
N LYS A 138 -12.58 -5.16 0.70
CA LYS A 138 -13.19 -5.75 -0.50
C LYS A 138 -14.20 -4.79 -1.13
N ASP A 139 -15.06 -4.17 -0.32
CA ASP A 139 -16.03 -3.19 -0.82
C ASP A 139 -15.30 -1.97 -1.44
N PHE A 140 -14.25 -1.48 -0.77
CA PHE A 140 -13.44 -0.39 -1.30
C PHE A 140 -12.78 -0.73 -2.64
N LEU A 141 -12.16 -1.91 -2.76
CA LEU A 141 -11.53 -2.37 -3.99
C LEU A 141 -12.56 -2.64 -5.10
N GLY A 142 -13.75 -3.12 -4.75
CA GLY A 142 -14.85 -3.32 -5.69
C GLY A 142 -15.31 -2.00 -6.32
N ASN A 143 -15.36 -0.92 -5.52
CA ASN A 143 -15.64 0.43 -6.02
C ASN A 143 -14.54 1.00 -6.93
N LEU A 144 -13.38 0.35 -7.02
CA LEU A 144 -12.30 0.68 -7.96
C LEU A 144 -12.33 -0.18 -9.23
N ASP A 145 -13.38 -0.97 -9.46
CA ASP A 145 -13.50 -1.94 -10.57
C ASP A 145 -12.37 -2.98 -10.62
N LEU A 146 -11.80 -3.32 -9.46
CA LEU A 146 -10.76 -4.34 -9.34
C LEU A 146 -11.36 -5.73 -9.14
N GLN A 147 -10.79 -6.73 -9.80
CA GLN A 147 -11.15 -8.14 -9.58
C GLN A 147 -10.50 -8.63 -8.28
N ILE A 148 -11.32 -9.07 -7.33
CA ILE A 148 -10.85 -9.45 -5.99
C ILE A 148 -10.86 -10.97 -5.86
N ARG A 149 -9.73 -11.53 -5.40
CA ARG A 149 -9.61 -12.94 -5.03
C ARG A 149 -9.39 -13.06 -3.53
N ASP A 150 -10.43 -13.46 -2.81
CA ASP A 150 -10.39 -13.59 -1.35
C ASP A 150 -9.90 -14.99 -0.95
N PHE A 151 -8.79 -15.06 -0.19
CA PHE A 151 -8.17 -16.28 0.30
C PHE A 151 -8.47 -16.56 1.78
N GLY A 152 -9.39 -15.80 2.39
CA GLY A 152 -9.77 -15.96 3.80
C GLY A 152 -8.96 -15.05 4.75
N THR A 153 -9.09 -15.18 6.06
CA THR A 153 -10.08 -16.02 6.76
C THR A 153 -11.52 -15.56 6.53
N ASN A 154 -12.50 -16.41 6.83
CA ASN A 154 -13.92 -16.15 6.59
C ASN A 154 -14.73 -15.90 7.88
N SER A 155 -14.06 -15.85 9.03
CA SER A 155 -14.66 -15.57 10.33
C SER A 155 -13.67 -14.85 11.25
N LYS A 156 -14.12 -14.52 12.47
CA LYS A 156 -13.29 -13.98 13.55
C LYS A 156 -12.62 -15.07 14.40
N ASP A 157 -12.81 -16.33 14.04
CA ASP A 157 -12.25 -17.43 14.81
C ASP A 157 -10.73 -17.41 14.70
N ALA A 158 -10.04 -17.74 15.79
CA ALA A 158 -8.60 -17.72 15.84
C ALA A 158 -8.01 -18.63 14.75
N VAL A 159 -7.08 -18.06 13.99
CA VAL A 159 -6.37 -18.69 12.89
C VAL A 159 -4.97 -18.11 12.78
N ASP A 160 -4.08 -18.83 12.10
CA ASP A 160 -2.69 -18.45 11.94
C ASP A 160 -2.47 -17.63 10.66
N TYR A 161 -1.91 -16.42 10.81
CA TYR A 161 -1.64 -15.53 9.67
C TYR A 161 -0.75 -16.15 8.56
N PRO A 162 0.22 -17.06 8.82
CA PRO A 162 1.07 -17.58 7.77
C PRO A 162 0.32 -18.28 6.64
N ASP A 163 -0.78 -18.99 6.95
CA ASP A 163 -1.56 -19.74 5.96
C ASP A 163 -2.17 -18.81 4.91
N PHE A 164 -2.78 -17.71 5.37
CA PHE A 164 -3.42 -16.72 4.50
C PHE A 164 -2.38 -15.87 3.77
N ALA A 165 -1.30 -15.49 4.45
CA ALA A 165 -0.19 -14.77 3.83
C ALA A 165 0.46 -15.59 2.71
N GLN A 166 0.66 -16.89 2.92
CA GLN A 166 1.17 -17.82 1.91
C GLN A 166 0.20 -17.93 0.72
N ALA A 167 -1.10 -18.07 0.96
CA ALA A 167 -2.11 -18.20 -0.10
C ALA A 167 -2.14 -16.96 -1.01
N VAL A 168 -2.15 -15.76 -0.42
CA VAL A 168 -2.09 -14.49 -1.16
C VAL A 168 -0.78 -14.36 -1.91
N ALA A 169 0.36 -14.61 -1.24
CA ALA A 169 1.67 -14.52 -1.84
C ALA A 169 1.84 -15.50 -3.01
N ARG A 170 1.27 -16.71 -2.90
CA ARG A 170 1.26 -17.72 -3.97
C ARG A 170 0.53 -17.19 -5.19
N ALA A 171 -0.64 -16.61 -5.01
CA ALA A 171 -1.42 -16.07 -6.13
C ALA A 171 -0.62 -15.00 -6.93
N VAL A 172 0.12 -14.14 -6.22
CA VAL A 172 1.00 -13.13 -6.82
C VAL A 172 2.25 -13.76 -7.46
N SER A 173 2.90 -14.69 -6.76
CA SER A 173 4.08 -15.42 -7.25
C SER A 173 3.81 -16.12 -8.58
N GLU A 174 2.65 -16.78 -8.68
CA GLU A 174 2.17 -17.51 -9.85
C GLU A 174 1.53 -16.59 -10.91
N LYS A 175 1.52 -15.27 -10.69
CA LYS A 175 0.92 -14.25 -11.57
C LYS A 175 -0.57 -14.46 -11.84
N SER A 176 -1.26 -15.12 -10.92
CA SER A 176 -2.72 -15.29 -10.95
C SER A 176 -3.47 -14.14 -10.24
N ALA A 177 -2.72 -13.23 -9.62
CA ALA A 177 -3.13 -11.89 -9.23
C ALA A 177 -1.98 -10.92 -9.50
N ASP A 178 -2.27 -9.66 -9.81
CA ASP A 178 -1.24 -8.66 -10.10
C ASP A 178 -0.53 -8.18 -8.83
N VAL A 179 -1.31 -8.04 -7.75
CA VAL A 179 -0.82 -7.68 -6.42
C VAL A 179 -1.59 -8.43 -5.33
N GLY A 180 -0.99 -8.48 -4.13
CA GLY A 180 -1.59 -9.05 -2.93
C GLY A 180 -1.73 -8.03 -1.82
N ILE A 181 -2.76 -8.16 -0.99
CA ILE A 181 -2.93 -7.40 0.25
C ILE A 181 -3.23 -8.38 1.39
N VAL A 182 -2.42 -8.36 2.44
CA VAL A 182 -2.64 -9.16 3.65
C VAL A 182 -2.85 -8.25 4.85
N ILE A 183 -3.85 -8.55 5.68
CA ILE A 183 -4.12 -7.80 6.91
C ILE A 183 -4.00 -8.76 8.10
N ASP A 184 -3.09 -8.48 9.02
CA ASP A 184 -3.05 -9.17 10.32
C ASP A 184 -3.05 -8.13 11.46
N GLY A 185 -2.88 -8.54 12.72
CA GLY A 185 -2.84 -7.59 13.84
C GLY A 185 -1.77 -6.48 13.70
N ALA A 186 -0.57 -6.82 13.21
CA ALA A 186 0.57 -5.89 13.12
C ALA A 186 1.12 -5.71 11.67
N GLY A 187 0.74 -6.56 10.73
CA GLY A 187 1.23 -6.66 9.35
C GLY A 187 2.63 -7.27 9.19
N ILE A 188 3.43 -7.41 10.25
CA ILE A 188 4.84 -7.80 10.15
C ILE A 188 4.98 -9.29 9.80
N GLY A 189 4.26 -10.14 10.53
CA GLY A 189 4.34 -11.60 10.36
C GLY A 189 3.91 -12.04 8.96
N SER A 190 2.82 -11.48 8.46
CA SER A 190 2.36 -11.75 7.09
C SER A 190 3.37 -11.31 6.05
N ALA A 191 4.02 -10.15 6.22
CA ALA A 191 5.07 -9.69 5.30
C ALA A 191 6.28 -10.62 5.32
N MET A 192 6.72 -11.06 6.50
CA MET A 192 7.85 -12.01 6.64
C MET A 192 7.53 -13.35 5.96
N THR A 193 6.30 -13.84 6.12
CA THR A 193 5.84 -15.10 5.50
C THR A 193 5.74 -14.98 4.00
N ALA A 194 5.07 -13.94 3.49
CA ALA A 194 4.89 -13.72 2.06
C ALA A 194 6.23 -13.61 1.32
N ASN A 195 7.24 -12.95 1.91
CA ASN A 195 8.60 -12.84 1.36
C ASN A 195 9.37 -14.17 1.30
N LYS A 196 8.83 -15.28 1.83
CA LYS A 196 9.43 -16.61 1.64
C LYS A 196 9.11 -17.23 0.29
N LEU A 197 8.12 -16.68 -0.43
CA LEU A 197 7.72 -17.21 -1.73
C LEU A 197 8.53 -16.55 -2.85
N PRO A 198 8.88 -17.33 -3.90
CA PRO A 198 9.63 -16.79 -5.02
C PRO A 198 8.87 -15.67 -5.72
N ASN A 199 9.59 -14.69 -6.27
CA ASN A 199 9.03 -13.53 -6.98
C ASN A 199 8.14 -12.61 -6.13
N VAL A 200 8.07 -12.81 -4.80
CA VAL A 200 7.28 -11.97 -3.90
C VAL A 200 8.16 -10.96 -3.21
N ARG A 201 7.68 -9.71 -3.19
CA ARG A 201 8.26 -8.59 -2.44
C ARG A 201 7.14 -7.97 -1.64
N ALA A 202 6.98 -8.48 -0.43
CA ALA A 202 5.99 -8.02 0.53
C ALA A 202 6.55 -6.89 1.38
N ALA A 203 5.79 -5.80 1.54
CA ALA A 203 6.13 -4.68 2.39
C ALA A 203 5.06 -4.47 3.46
N ALA A 204 5.47 -4.45 4.73
CA ALA A 204 4.62 -3.97 5.81
C ALA A 204 4.61 -2.44 5.80
N CYS A 205 3.46 -1.82 5.62
CA CYS A 205 3.36 -0.36 5.51
C CYS A 205 2.27 0.19 6.43
N TYR A 206 2.61 1.21 7.21
CA TYR A 206 1.72 1.85 8.17
C TYR A 206 1.39 3.31 7.83
N THR A 207 1.94 3.80 6.72
CA THR A 207 1.75 5.16 6.24
C THR A 207 1.73 5.18 4.72
N VAL A 208 1.06 6.19 4.15
CA VAL A 208 1.01 6.44 2.71
C VAL A 208 2.42 6.56 2.11
N ALA A 209 3.32 7.25 2.81
CA ALA A 209 4.69 7.44 2.36
C ALA A 209 5.44 6.10 2.20
N LEU A 210 5.27 5.17 3.14
CA LEU A 210 5.89 3.85 3.06
C LEU A 210 5.27 3.00 1.94
N ALA A 211 3.95 3.05 1.75
CA ALA A 211 3.30 2.37 0.64
C ALA A 211 3.82 2.84 -0.72
N LYS A 212 3.91 4.15 -0.95
CA LYS A 212 4.51 4.72 -2.17
C LYS A 212 5.95 4.25 -2.35
N ASN A 213 6.77 4.41 -1.30
CA ASN A 213 8.18 4.03 -1.33
C ASN A 213 8.36 2.54 -1.68
N SER A 214 7.57 1.65 -1.08
CA SER A 214 7.64 0.21 -1.33
C SER A 214 7.42 -0.14 -2.81
N ARG A 215 6.53 0.59 -3.48
CA ARG A 215 6.23 0.41 -4.90
C ARG A 215 7.29 1.04 -5.79
N GLU A 216 7.55 2.32 -5.57
CA GLU A 216 8.44 3.14 -6.41
C GLU A 216 9.90 2.69 -6.32
N HIS A 217 10.36 2.21 -5.17
CA HIS A 217 11.77 1.86 -4.94
C HIS A 217 12.03 0.35 -4.99
N ASN A 218 11.07 -0.47 -4.57
CA ASN A 218 11.27 -1.91 -4.40
C ASN A 218 10.39 -2.74 -5.33
N GLY A 219 9.45 -2.14 -6.05
CA GLY A 219 8.50 -2.88 -6.87
C GLY A 219 7.74 -3.92 -6.06
N ALA A 220 7.35 -3.56 -4.83
CA ALA A 220 6.58 -4.42 -3.94
C ALA A 220 5.29 -4.86 -4.64
N ASN A 221 4.97 -6.15 -4.59
CA ASN A 221 3.80 -6.73 -5.20
C ASN A 221 2.85 -7.37 -4.16
N VAL A 222 3.25 -7.37 -2.89
CA VAL A 222 2.36 -7.67 -1.77
C VAL A 222 2.45 -6.54 -0.74
N LEU A 223 1.30 -6.04 -0.32
CA LEU A 223 1.17 -5.06 0.76
C LEU A 223 0.71 -5.81 2.02
N SER A 224 1.37 -5.58 3.14
CA SER A 224 0.95 -6.10 4.43
C SER A 224 0.58 -4.96 5.36
N LEU A 225 -0.55 -5.12 6.06
CA LEU A 225 -1.17 -4.09 6.89
C LEU A 225 -1.45 -4.64 8.29
N GLY A 226 -1.38 -3.76 9.28
CA GLY A 226 -1.73 -4.07 10.67
C GLY A 226 -3.06 -3.44 11.07
N SER A 227 -4.08 -4.25 11.36
CA SER A 227 -5.38 -3.74 11.84
C SER A 227 -5.29 -3.05 13.20
N GLY A 228 -4.30 -3.42 14.03
CA GLY A 228 -4.00 -2.75 15.29
C GLY A 228 -3.10 -1.52 15.15
N GLN A 229 -2.58 -1.22 13.95
CA GLN A 229 -1.63 -0.12 13.71
C GLN A 229 -2.28 1.09 13.05
N ASN A 230 -3.36 0.88 12.31
CA ASN A 230 -4.03 1.92 11.53
C ASN A 230 -5.53 1.79 11.64
N THR A 231 -6.22 2.92 11.57
CA THR A 231 -7.66 2.94 11.32
C THR A 231 -7.95 2.50 9.89
N PHE A 232 -9.18 2.05 9.63
CA PHE A 232 -9.56 1.67 8.28
C PHE A 232 -9.51 2.83 7.27
N ALA A 233 -9.75 4.07 7.70
CA ALA A 233 -9.63 5.24 6.84
C ALA A 233 -8.18 5.42 6.35
N GLU A 234 -7.20 5.31 7.24
CA GLU A 234 -5.77 5.36 6.89
C GLU A 234 -5.38 4.18 5.98
N ILE A 235 -5.91 2.98 6.24
CA ILE A 235 -5.66 1.81 5.38
C ILE A 235 -6.11 2.06 3.94
N LYS A 236 -7.27 2.71 3.71
CA LYS A 236 -7.71 3.05 2.35
C LYS A 236 -6.68 3.93 1.64
N GLU A 237 -6.17 4.95 2.31
CA GLU A 237 -5.16 5.86 1.74
C GLU A 237 -3.86 5.12 1.42
N ILE A 238 -3.42 4.23 2.32
CA ILE A 238 -2.22 3.40 2.13
C ILE A 238 -2.40 2.47 0.93
N VAL A 239 -3.56 1.80 0.82
CA VAL A 239 -3.88 0.89 -0.28
C VAL A 239 -3.97 1.65 -1.60
N GLU A 240 -4.66 2.80 -1.64
CA GLU A 240 -4.75 3.62 -2.85
C GLU A 240 -3.37 4.06 -3.32
N ALA A 241 -2.51 4.52 -2.40
CA ALA A 241 -1.14 4.88 -2.72
C ALA A 241 -0.32 3.70 -3.24
N PHE A 242 -0.46 2.51 -2.64
CA PHE A 242 0.22 1.31 -3.10
C PHE A 242 -0.23 0.90 -4.52
N LEU A 243 -1.53 0.90 -4.78
CA LEU A 243 -2.08 0.49 -6.07
C LEU A 243 -1.66 1.43 -7.20
N THR A 244 -1.64 2.75 -6.93
CA THR A 244 -1.37 3.79 -7.93
C THR A 244 0.11 4.09 -8.16
N SER A 245 0.99 3.61 -7.30
CA SER A 245 2.44 3.84 -7.41
C SER A 245 3.12 2.77 -8.27
N GLU A 246 4.12 3.19 -9.07
CA GLU A 246 4.87 2.31 -9.97
C GLU A 246 6.39 2.47 -9.81
N LEU A 247 7.11 1.36 -9.91
CA LEU A 247 8.56 1.35 -10.08
C LEU A 247 8.91 1.86 -11.47
N THR A 248 9.46 3.07 -11.57
CA THR A 248 9.82 3.70 -12.85
C THR A 248 11.33 3.89 -13.00
N GLU A 249 12.04 4.27 -11.95
CA GLU A 249 13.46 4.62 -12.04
C GLU A 249 14.41 3.42 -12.18
N GLU A 250 15.38 3.57 -13.08
CA GLU A 250 16.34 2.51 -13.41
C GLU A 250 17.25 2.12 -12.23
N ARG A 251 17.66 3.08 -11.39
CA ARG A 251 18.49 2.77 -10.21
C ARG A 251 17.78 1.84 -9.22
N HIS A 252 16.46 1.94 -9.13
CA HIS A 252 15.64 1.11 -8.26
C HIS A 252 15.44 -0.27 -8.86
N ARG A 253 15.17 -0.37 -10.17
CA ARG A 253 15.13 -1.65 -10.90
C ARG A 253 16.41 -2.46 -10.73
N LYS A 254 17.59 -1.83 -10.80
CA LYS A 254 18.88 -2.48 -10.55
C LYS A 254 19.00 -3.08 -9.14
N ARG A 255 18.40 -2.44 -8.13
CA ARG A 255 18.38 -2.97 -6.75
C ARG A 255 17.40 -4.13 -6.61
N VAL A 256 16.23 -4.04 -7.24
CA VAL A 256 15.26 -5.15 -7.31
C VAL A 256 15.89 -6.38 -7.97
N ALA A 257 16.62 -6.20 -9.06
CA ALA A 257 17.34 -7.30 -9.72
C ALA A 257 18.36 -8.00 -8.78
N LYS A 258 18.96 -7.27 -7.84
CA LYS A 258 19.82 -7.87 -6.81
C LYS A 258 19.03 -8.70 -5.80
N ILE A 259 17.84 -8.25 -5.40
CA ILE A 259 16.93 -9.02 -4.53
C ILE A 259 16.56 -10.34 -5.22
N GLU A 260 16.15 -10.28 -6.50
CA GLU A 260 15.82 -11.45 -7.31
C GLU A 260 17.04 -12.38 -7.51
N ALA A 261 18.25 -11.82 -7.62
CA ALA A 261 19.47 -12.61 -7.69
C ALA A 261 19.81 -13.33 -6.39
N ILE A 262 19.50 -12.73 -5.22
CA ILE A 262 19.63 -13.39 -3.91
C ILE A 262 18.64 -14.55 -3.84
N GLU A 263 17.38 -14.31 -4.15
CA GLU A 263 16.34 -15.35 -4.16
C GLU A 263 16.76 -16.58 -5.00
N LYS A 264 17.23 -16.36 -6.23
CA LYS A 264 17.72 -17.42 -7.11
C LYS A 264 18.94 -18.20 -6.57
N GLN A 265 19.71 -17.64 -5.65
CA GLN A 265 20.84 -18.36 -5.03
C GLN A 265 20.37 -19.39 -4.00
N TYR A 266 19.21 -19.16 -3.38
CA TYR A 266 18.70 -20.00 -2.29
C TYR A 266 17.50 -20.87 -2.70
N LEU A 267 16.89 -20.61 -3.85
CA LEU A 267 15.97 -21.55 -4.49
C LEU A 267 16.76 -22.77 -4.98
N LYS A 268 16.45 -23.94 -4.41
CA LYS A 268 17.00 -25.24 -4.82
C LYS A 268 16.16 -25.86 -5.92
#